data_AF-A0A931SKC8-F1
#
_entry.id   AF-A0A931SKC8-F1
#
_cell.length_a   1.000
_cell.length_b   1.000
_cell.length_c   1.000
_cell.angle_alpha   90.00
_cell.angle_beta   90.00
_cell.angle_gamma   90.00
#
_symmetry.space_group_name_H-M   'P 1'
#
loop_
_entity.id
_entity.type
_entity.pdbx_description
1 polymer ?
#
loop_
_entity_poly.entity_id
_entity_poly.type
_entity_poly.pdbx_seq_one_letter_code
_entity_poly.pdbx_strand_id
1 'polypeptide(L)' 'WNVDMALARTLRISDSTRAQLRIDFYNAFNHPNFVAPPSTQNFADSPEFGALFVARSPRILQFGLKFLW' A
#
# COMPACT_ATOMS: atom_id res chain seq x y z
N TRP A 1 0.09 11.32 -4.78
CA TRP A 1 0.46 11.30 -3.35
C TRP A 1 0.05 9.96 -2.78
N ASN A 2 0.79 9.43 -1.81
CA ASN A 2 0.47 8.13 -1.21
C ASN A 2 0.42 8.26 0.31
N VAL A 3 -0.58 7.62 0.92
CA VAL A 3 -0.71 7.53 2.37
C VAL A 3 -0.91 6.07 2.73
N ASP A 4 0.01 5.55 3.53
CA ASP A 4 -0.06 4.21 4.09
C ASP A 4 -0.43 4.31 5.57
N MET A 5 -1.34 3.44 6.03
CA MET A 5 -1.90 3.48 7.37
C MET A 5 -1.91 2.09 7.99
N ALA A 6 -1.69 2.00 9.29
CA ALA A 6 -1.77 0.76 10.05
C ALA A 6 -2.59 0.99 11.32
N LEU A 7 -3.53 0.08 11.60
CA LEU A 7 -4.25 0.02 12.85
C LEU A 7 -3.94 -1.31 13.52
N ALA A 8 -3.44 -1.26 14.75
CA ALA A 8 -3.18 -2.44 15.55
C ALA A 8 -3.81 -2.33 16.93
N ARG A 9 -4.39 -3.42 17.42
CA ARG A 9 -4.92 -3.52 18.77
C ARG A 9 -4.55 -4.85 19.40
N THR A 10 -3.99 -4.77 20.61
CA THR A 10 -3.76 -5.93 21.46
C THR A 10 -4.93 -6.10 22.43
N LEU A 11 -5.51 -7.30 22.41
CA LEU A 11 -6.58 -7.74 23.29
C LEU A 11 -5.98 -8.69 24.32
N ARG A 12 -6.30 -8.48 25.60
CA ARG A 12 -5.98 -9.44 26.66
C ARG A 12 -7.01 -10.55 26.61
N ILE A 13 -6.57 -11.80 26.45
CA ILE A 13 -7.44 -12.97 26.43
C ILE A 13 -7.51 -13.58 27.84
N SER A 14 -6.34 -13.72 28.50
CA SER A 14 -6.24 -14.18 29.88
C SER A 14 -5.12 -13.42 30.62
N ASP A 15 -4.75 -13.88 31.81
CA ASP A 15 -3.64 -13.30 32.58
C ASP A 15 -2.28 -13.53 31.93
N SER A 16 -2.11 -14.65 31.24
CA SER A 16 -0.88 -15.02 30.54
C SER A 16 -0.93 -14.81 29.03
N THR A 17 -2.13 -14.74 28.41
CA THR A 17 -2.26 -14.73 26.95
C THR A 17 -2.88 -13.45 26.39
N ARG A 18 -2.42 -13.05 25.20
CA ARG A 18 -2.90 -11.88 24.46
C ARG A 18 -3.02 -12.21 22.97
N ALA A 19 -3.90 -11.51 22.27
CA ALA A 19 -3.94 -11.53 20.81
C ALA A 19 -3.77 -10.12 20.27
N GLN A 20 -2.99 -9.96 19.21
CA GLN A 20 -2.85 -8.71 18.48
C GLN A 20 -3.55 -8.84 17.12
N LEU A 21 -4.53 -7.98 16.92
CA LEU A 21 -5.19 -7.77 15.63
C LEU A 21 -4.51 -6.59 14.94
N ARG A 22 -4.22 -6.72 13.65
CA ARG A 22 -3.64 -5.66 12.83
C ARG A 22 -4.31 -5.60 11.47
N ILE A 23 -4.52 -4.39 10.98
CA ILE A 23 -4.99 -4.11 9.62
C ILE A 23 -4.06 -3.05 9.03
N ASP A 24 -3.47 -3.36 7.88
CA ASP A 24 -2.61 -2.45 7.13
C ASP A 24 -3.29 -2.04 5.83
N PHE A 25 -3.27 -0.74 5.54
CA PHE A 25 -3.80 -0.10 4.35
C PHE A 25 -2.63 0.51 3.58
N TYR A 26 -2.25 -0.08 2.46
CA TYR A 26 -1.33 0.52 1.51
C TYR A 26 -2.14 1.29 0.47
N ASN A 27 -1.79 2.55 0.23
CA ASN A 27 -2.62 3.48 -0.54
C ASN A 27 -4.05 3.59 0.04
N ALA A 28 -4.14 4.06 1.28
CA ALA A 28 -5.37 4.10 2.08
C ALA A 28 -6.55 4.78 1.35
N PHE A 29 -6.26 5.85 0.61
CA PHE A 29 -7.25 6.62 -0.15
C PHE A 29 -7.40 6.17 -1.60
N ASN A 30 -6.72 5.09 -2.02
CA ASN A 30 -6.73 4.53 -3.37
C ASN A 30 -6.43 5.57 -4.47
N HIS A 31 -5.53 6.52 -4.20
CA HIS A 31 -5.11 7.51 -5.17
C HIS A 31 -4.21 6.85 -6.23
N PRO A 32 -4.46 7.04 -7.54
CA PRO A 32 -3.57 6.54 -8.59
C PRO A 32 -2.19 7.18 -8.48
N ASN A 33 -1.16 6.38 -8.23
CA ASN A 33 0.22 6.85 -8.15
C ASN A 33 0.96 6.48 -9.44
N PHE A 34 0.89 7.35 -10.44
CA PHE A 34 1.55 7.15 -11.73
C PHE A 34 3.07 7.05 -11.59
N VAL A 35 3.66 6.16 -12.35
CA VAL A 35 5.11 5.97 -12.42
C VAL A 35 5.65 6.85 -13.53
N ALA A 36 6.81 7.48 -13.29
CA ALA A 36 7.50 8.18 -14.36
C ALA A 36 7.81 7.20 -15.50
N PRO A 37 7.70 7.64 -16.77
CA PRO A 37 8.12 6.81 -17.89
C PRO A 37 9.59 6.37 -17.71
N PRO A 38 9.97 5.17 -18.16
CA PRO A 38 11.36 4.72 -18.13
C PRO A 38 12.28 5.78 -18.73
N SER A 39 13.33 6.16 -18.00
CA SER A 39 14.28 7.23 -18.37
C SER A 39 15.10 6.97 -19.64
N THR A 40 14.86 5.84 -20.31
CA THR A 40 15.51 5.41 -21.55
C THR A 40 14.61 5.49 -22.79
N GLN A 41 13.35 5.92 -22.66
CA GLN A 41 12.50 6.19 -23.82
C GLN A 41 12.82 7.58 -24.38
N ASN A 42 13.35 7.63 -25.61
CA ASN A 42 13.56 8.86 -26.34
C ASN A 42 12.21 9.33 -26.90
N PHE A 43 11.57 10.28 -26.21
CA PHE A 43 10.21 10.72 -26.55
C PHE A 43 10.14 11.84 -27.60
N ALA A 44 11.25 12.26 -28.20
CA ALA A 44 11.30 13.42 -29.09
C ALA A 44 10.29 13.33 -30.26
N ASP A 45 10.00 12.12 -30.74
CA ASP A 45 9.06 11.86 -31.86
C ASP A 45 8.02 10.77 -31.53
N SER A 46 7.80 10.46 -30.24
CA SER A 46 6.84 9.42 -29.84
C SER A 46 5.41 9.98 -29.84
N PRO A 47 4.44 9.33 -30.52
CA PRO A 47 3.03 9.72 -30.45
C PRO A 47 2.44 9.59 -29.03
N GLU A 48 3.13 8.90 -28.13
CA GLU A 48 2.79 8.73 -26.73
C GLU A 48 3.43 9.78 -25.80
N PHE A 49 4.10 10.81 -26.33
CA PHE A 49 4.69 11.88 -25.53
C PHE A 49 3.65 12.54 -24.60
N GLY A 50 4.01 12.65 -23.32
CA GLY A 50 3.15 13.25 -22.28
C GLY A 50 2.12 12.30 -21.65
N ALA A 51 2.01 11.06 -22.10
CA ALA A 51 1.09 10.08 -21.53
C ALA A 51 1.72 9.25 -20.39
N LEU A 52 0.90 8.94 -19.38
CA LEU A 52 1.28 8.09 -18.23
C LEU A 52 0.44 6.81 -18.24
N PHE A 53 1.06 5.68 -18.59
CA PHE A 53 0.35 4.40 -18.79
C PHE A 53 0.41 3.44 -17.61
N VAL A 54 1.30 3.70 -16.65
CA VAL A 54 1.56 2.79 -15.55
C VAL A 54 1.37 3.52 -14.23
N ALA A 55 0.64 2.89 -13.32
CA ALA A 55 0.54 3.30 -11.94
C ALA A 55 1.12 2.20 -11.03
N ARG A 56 1.58 2.62 -9.84
CA ARG A 56 1.92 1.69 -8.76
C ARG A 56 0.67 0.92 -8.33
N SER A 57 0.88 -0.10 -7.50
CA SER A 57 -0.18 -0.96 -7.00
C SER A 57 -1.37 -0.14 -6.45
N PRO A 58 -2.60 -0.56 -6.76
CA PRO A 58 -3.81 0.03 -6.19
C PRO A 58 -3.88 -0.27 -4.68
N ARG A 59 -4.93 0.19 -4.00
CA ARG A 59 -5.09 -0.06 -2.56
C ARG A 59 -4.98 -1.55 -2.22
N ILE A 60 -4.12 -1.86 -1.25
CA ILE A 60 -3.94 -3.20 -0.70
C ILE A 60 -4.33 -3.16 0.77
N LEU A 61 -5.18 -4.11 1.17
CA LEU A 61 -5.54 -4.35 2.56
C LEU A 61 -4.89 -5.65 3.02
N GLN A 62 -4.22 -5.60 4.16
CA GLN A 62 -3.65 -6.79 4.80
C GLN A 62 -4.19 -6.93 6.21
N PHE A 63 -4.55 -8.16 6.58
CA PHE A 63 -5.06 -8.51 7.90
C PHE A 63 -4.07 -9.43 8.59
N GLY A 64 -3.78 -9.14 9.86
CA GLY A 64 -2.87 -9.91 10.69
C GLY A 64 -3.50 -10.26 12.03
N LEU A 65 -3.30 -11.51 12.44
CA LEU A 65 -3.56 -11.98 13.80
C LEU A 65 -2.27 -12.57 14.35
N LYS A 66 -1.88 -12.12 15.55
CA LYS A 66 -0.74 -12.67 16.28
C LYS A 66 -1.19 -13.12 17.66
N PHE A 67 -0.95 -14.39 17.98
CA PHE A 67 -1.15 -14.92 19.33
C PHE A 67 0.13 -14.73 20.16
N LEU A 68 -0.03 -14.32 21.41
CA LEU A 68 1.04 -14.06 22.38
C LEU A 68 0.73 -14.86 23.65
N TRP A 69 1.68 -15.69 24.08
CA TRP A 69 1.55 -16.59 25.23
C TRP A 69 2.79 -16.53 26.11
#